data_AF-R7HKB0-F1
#
_entry.id   AF-R7HKB0-F1
#
_cell.length_a   1.000
_cell.length_b   1.000
_cell.length_c   1.000
_cell.angle_alpha   90.00
_cell.angle_beta   90.00
_cell.angle_gamma   90.00
#
_symmetry.space_group_name_H-M   'P 1'
#
loop_
_entity.id
_entity.type
_entity.pdbx_description
1 polymer ?
#
loop_
_entity_poly.entity_id
_entity_poly.type
_entity_poly.pdbx_seq_one_letter_code
_entity_poly.pdbx_strand_id
1 'polypeptide(L)'
;MNDNKKVLTYCPNFYKIIEFKPIEGDEITKSIIKMYKEYIFKVDININENIIEIGKLDEAVSKYIDDYIFRKELKKGLQELKVKNDCKDILKFVIDYIINLFNRYKASNTRVIYISRWI
;
A
#
# COMPACT_ATOMS: atom_id res chain seq x y z
N MET A 1 -3.48 -12.90 -21.18
CA MET A 1 -2.41 -13.66 -20.49
C MET A 1 -1.04 -12.95 -20.53
N ASN A 2 -0.89 -11.83 -21.27
CA ASN A 2 0.39 -11.09 -21.39
C ASN A 2 0.46 -9.82 -20.50
N ASP A 3 -0.69 -9.30 -20.09
CA ASP A 3 -0.76 -8.07 -19.29
C ASP A 3 -0.24 -8.29 -17.87
N ASN A 4 -0.59 -9.42 -17.24
CA ASN A 4 -0.09 -9.79 -15.92
C ASN A 4 1.44 -9.79 -15.80
N LYS A 5 2.17 -10.12 -16.87
CA LYS A 5 3.64 -10.07 -16.89
C LYS A 5 4.16 -8.64 -17.01
N LYS A 6 3.42 -7.73 -17.66
CA LYS A 6 3.75 -6.30 -17.74
C LYS A 6 3.49 -5.60 -16.41
N VAL A 7 2.45 -5.96 -15.65
CA VAL A 7 2.20 -5.33 -14.32
C VAL A 7 3.39 -5.54 -13.39
N LEU A 8 3.98 -6.74 -13.42
CA LEU A 8 5.14 -7.10 -12.61
C LEU A 8 6.39 -6.24 -12.92
N THR A 9 6.48 -5.67 -14.12
CA THR A 9 7.55 -4.72 -14.46
C THR A 9 7.44 -3.42 -13.64
N TYR A 10 6.22 -3.02 -13.27
CA TYR A 10 5.95 -1.81 -12.49
C TYR A 10 5.92 -2.05 -10.97
N CYS A 11 5.95 -3.32 -10.53
CA CYS A 11 5.94 -3.72 -9.12
C CYS A 11 7.21 -4.51 -8.75
N PRO A 12 8.36 -3.83 -8.56
CA PRO A 12 9.61 -4.51 -8.24
C PRO A 12 9.53 -5.25 -6.89
N ASN A 13 8.69 -4.79 -5.95
CA ASN A 13 8.59 -5.40 -4.62
C ASN A 13 7.51 -6.49 -4.51
N PHE A 14 6.82 -6.81 -5.61
CA PHE A 14 5.69 -7.74 -5.62
C PHE A 14 6.03 -9.11 -4.98
N TYR A 15 7.16 -9.71 -5.36
CA TYR A 15 7.59 -11.01 -4.83
C TYR A 15 7.89 -10.94 -3.33
N LYS A 16 8.60 -9.89 -2.90
CA LYS A 16 8.87 -9.62 -1.49
C LYS A 16 7.58 -9.50 -0.67
N ILE A 17 6.56 -8.86 -1.25
CA ILE A 17 5.25 -8.67 -0.61
C ILE A 17 4.49 -9.98 -0.47
N ILE A 18 4.47 -10.80 -1.52
CA ILE A 18 3.74 -12.07 -1.52
C ILE A 18 4.43 -13.13 -0.66
N GLU A 19 5.76 -13.15 -0.64
CA GLU A 19 6.55 -14.10 0.15
C GLU A 19 6.63 -13.72 1.63
N PHE A 20 6.13 -12.53 2.00
CA PHE A 20 6.08 -12.11 3.38
C PHE A 20 5.18 -13.03 4.19
N LYS A 21 5.76 -13.73 5.16
CA LYS A 21 5.03 -14.55 6.12
C LYS A 21 4.58 -13.68 7.29
N PRO A 22 3.29 -13.31 7.38
CA PRO A 22 2.79 -12.63 8.56
C PRO A 22 2.95 -13.51 9.79
N ILE A 23 3.15 -12.86 10.94
CA ILE A 23 3.21 -13.52 12.25
C ILE A 23 1.86 -14.22 12.49
N GLU A 24 1.87 -15.37 13.17
CA GLU A 24 0.64 -16.07 13.54
C GLU A 24 -0.33 -15.14 14.29
N GLY A 25 -1.60 -15.12 13.84
CA GLY A 25 -2.64 -14.22 14.36
C GLY A 25 -2.79 -12.88 13.62
N ASP A 26 -1.92 -12.55 12.67
CA ASP A 26 -1.97 -11.26 11.97
C ASP A 26 -2.89 -11.28 10.72
N GLU A 27 -4.20 -11.32 10.96
CA GLU A 27 -5.23 -11.38 9.91
C GLU A 27 -5.30 -10.12 9.04
N ILE A 28 -4.94 -8.96 9.60
CA ILE A 28 -4.92 -7.68 8.89
C ILE A 28 -3.85 -7.73 7.78
N THR A 29 -2.64 -8.17 8.08
CA THR A 29 -1.56 -8.26 7.08
C THR A 29 -1.91 -9.26 5.97
N LYS A 30 -2.49 -10.41 6.32
CA LYS A 30 -2.99 -11.38 5.32
C LYS A 30 -4.03 -10.75 4.39
N SER A 31 -4.94 -9.96 4.95
CA SER A 31 -5.98 -9.28 4.19
C SER A 31 -5.41 -8.22 3.26
N ILE A 32 -4.43 -7.43 3.71
CA ILE A 32 -3.74 -6.42 2.88
C ILE A 32 -3.03 -7.09 1.69
N ILE A 33 -2.26 -8.16 1.93
CA ILE A 33 -1.54 -8.87 0.86
C ILE A 33 -2.53 -9.45 -0.16
N LYS A 34 -3.65 -10.01 0.32
CA LYS A 34 -4.71 -10.54 -0.55
C LYS A 34 -5.33 -9.43 -1.40
N MET A 35 -5.72 -8.30 -0.80
CA MET A 35 -6.30 -7.16 -1.51
C MET A 35 -5.33 -6.56 -2.53
N TYR A 36 -4.05 -6.43 -2.17
CA TYR A 36 -2.98 -5.98 -3.06
C TYR A 36 -2.87 -6.89 -4.29
N LYS A 37 -2.84 -8.21 -4.07
CA LYS A 37 -2.81 -9.19 -5.15
C LYS A 37 -4.04 -9.08 -6.05
N GLU A 38 -5.24 -9.02 -5.47
CA GLU A 38 -6.48 -8.88 -6.23
C GLU A 38 -6.53 -7.57 -7.04
N TYR A 39 -6.01 -6.46 -6.50
CA TYR A 39 -5.98 -5.18 -7.22
C TYR A 39 -5.05 -5.22 -8.42
N ILE A 40 -3.82 -5.71 -8.23
CA ILE A 40 -2.81 -5.77 -9.30
C ILE A 40 -3.30 -6.59 -10.49
N PHE A 41 -4.05 -7.67 -10.24
CA PHE A 41 -4.63 -8.49 -11.30
C PHE A 41 -5.93 -7.95 -11.88
N LYS A 42 -6.65 -7.08 -11.16
CA LYS A 42 -7.91 -6.48 -11.63
C LYS A 42 -7.68 -5.20 -12.46
N VAL A 43 -6.55 -4.52 -12.26
CA VAL A 43 -6.29 -3.21 -12.87
C VAL A 43 -5.83 -3.33 -14.33
N ASP A 44 -6.44 -2.51 -15.20
CA ASP A 44 -6.07 -2.36 -16.60
C ASP A 44 -4.80 -1.50 -16.76
N ILE A 45 -3.78 -2.08 -17.40
CA ILE A 45 -2.45 -1.47 -17.66
C ILE A 45 -2.49 -0.51 -18.85
N ASN A 46 -3.58 -0.52 -19.63
CA ASN A 46 -3.71 0.40 -20.76
C ASN A 46 -3.93 1.86 -20.33
N ILE A 47 -4.17 2.10 -19.03
CA ILE A 47 -4.39 3.41 -18.45
C ILE A 47 -3.14 3.82 -17.65
N ASN A 48 -2.50 4.93 -18.04
CA ASN A 48 -1.28 5.41 -17.37
C ASN A 48 -1.48 5.79 -15.90
N GLU A 49 -2.66 6.32 -15.54
CA GLU A 49 -2.98 6.67 -14.15
C GLU A 49 -2.96 5.44 -13.23
N ASN A 50 -3.56 4.34 -13.70
CA ASN A 50 -3.56 3.07 -12.99
C ASN A 50 -2.15 2.52 -12.75
N ILE A 51 -1.24 2.67 -13.72
CA ILE A 51 0.16 2.26 -13.58
C ILE A 51 0.84 3.03 -12.45
N ILE A 52 0.59 4.34 -12.36
CA ILE A 52 1.15 5.19 -11.30
C ILE A 52 0.58 4.80 -9.93
N GLU A 53 -0.72 4.53 -9.84
CA GLU A 53 -1.37 4.06 -8.61
C GLU A 53 -0.80 2.72 -8.14
N ILE A 54 -0.63 1.77 -9.05
CA ILE A 54 -0.02 0.47 -8.75
C ILE A 54 1.41 0.63 -8.22
N GLY A 55 2.23 1.48 -8.84
CA GLY A 55 3.60 1.73 -8.38
C GLY A 55 3.64 2.33 -6.97
N LYS A 56 2.74 3.29 -6.68
CA LYS A 56 2.62 3.87 -5.32
C LYS A 56 2.14 2.84 -4.30
N LEU A 57 1.21 1.97 -4.69
CA LEU A 57 0.72 0.91 -3.83
C LEU A 57 1.81 -0.13 -3.53
N ASP A 58 2.58 -0.54 -4.54
CA ASP A 58 3.73 -1.44 -4.37
C ASP A 58 4.73 -0.87 -3.37
N GLU A 59 5.07 0.40 -3.51
CA GLU A 59 5.97 1.09 -2.58
C GLU A 59 5.40 1.16 -1.16
N ALA A 60 4.11 1.51 -1.03
CA ALA A 60 3.43 1.62 0.25
C ALA A 60 3.39 0.26 0.98
N VAL A 61 3.04 -0.82 0.28
CA VAL A 61 2.95 -2.16 0.87
C VAL A 61 4.35 -2.72 1.15
N SER A 62 5.36 -2.44 0.31
CA SER A 62 6.74 -2.78 0.64
C SER A 62 7.19 -2.08 1.92
N LYS A 63 6.91 -0.78 2.06
CA LYS A 63 7.24 -0.05 3.29
C LYS A 63 6.50 -0.59 4.50
N TYR A 64 5.25 -1.04 4.35
CA TYR A 64 4.48 -1.69 5.42
C TYR A 64 5.16 -2.98 5.93
N ILE A 65 5.81 -3.71 5.03
CA ILE A 65 6.55 -4.91 5.38
C ILE A 65 7.88 -4.56 6.04
N ASP A 66 8.62 -3.60 5.51
CA ASP A 66 9.93 -3.22 6.04
C ASP A 66 9.86 -2.42 7.34
N ASP A 67 8.86 -1.57 7.51
CA ASP A 67 8.79 -0.57 8.56
C ASP A 67 7.72 -0.93 9.61
N TYR A 68 8.21 -1.32 10.80
CA TYR A 68 7.35 -1.69 11.91
C TYR A 68 6.46 -0.54 12.41
N ILE A 69 6.94 0.70 12.37
CA ILE A 69 6.17 1.87 12.85
C ILE A 69 5.00 2.11 11.90
N PHE A 70 5.29 2.16 10.60
CA PHE A 70 4.25 2.32 9.58
C PHE A 70 3.25 1.16 9.60
N ARG A 71 3.73 -0.07 9.87
CA ARG A 71 2.85 -1.24 10.04
C ARG A 71 1.83 -1.04 11.15
N LYS A 72 2.26 -0.53 12.31
CA LYS A 72 1.38 -0.28 13.46
C LYS A 72 0.37 0.81 13.15
N GLU A 73 0.80 1.90 12.51
CA GLU A 73 -0.09 3.00 12.12
C GLU A 73 -1.12 2.57 11.09
N LEU A 74 -0.72 1.83 10.05
CA LEU A 74 -1.64 1.36 9.02
C LEU A 74 -2.67 0.38 9.61
N LYS A 75 -2.24 -0.54 10.49
CA LYS A 75 -3.18 -1.45 11.19
C LYS A 75 -4.21 -0.68 12.01
N LYS A 76 -3.76 0.31 12.79
CA LYS A 76 -4.66 1.14 13.59
C LYS A 76 -5.62 1.92 12.69
N GLY A 77 -5.12 2.55 11.64
CA GLY A 77 -5.93 3.29 10.67
C GLY A 77 -6.98 2.42 9.98
N LEU A 78 -6.63 1.18 9.62
CA LEU A 78 -7.58 0.22 9.06
C LEU A 78 -8.62 -0.28 10.07
N GLN A 79 -8.27 -0.42 11.35
CA GLN A 79 -9.23 -0.76 12.40
C GLN A 79 -10.21 0.38 12.69
N GLU A 80 -9.74 1.62 12.61
CA GLU A 80 -10.55 2.84 12.79
C GLU A 80 -11.33 3.22 11.51
N LEU A 81 -11.04 2.57 10.37
CA LEU A 81 -11.67 2.82 9.09
C LEU A 81 -13.15 2.39 9.11
N LYS A 82 -14.04 3.36 9.30
CA LYS A 82 -15.47 3.16 9.11
C LYS A 82 -15.80 3.28 7.62
N VAL A 83 -15.98 2.14 6.96
CA VAL A 83 -16.48 2.09 5.58
C VAL A 83 -17.96 2.51 5.59
N LYS A 84 -18.32 3.54 4.81
CA LYS A 84 -19.72 3.90 4.60
C LYS A 84 -20.38 2.84 3.72
N ASN A 85 -21.60 2.39 4.06
CA ASN A 85 -22.35 1.35 3.33
C ASN A 85 -22.65 1.67 1.85
N ASP A 86 -22.35 2.90 1.38
CA ASP A 86 -22.65 3.38 0.02
C ASP A 86 -21.49 3.18 -0.98
N CYS A 87 -20.35 2.64 -0.55
CA CYS A 87 -19.19 2.46 -1.42
C CYS A 87 -19.34 1.24 -2.35
N LYS A 88 -19.54 1.49 -3.66
CA LYS A 88 -19.58 0.45 -4.72
C LYS A 88 -18.27 -0.33 -4.86
N ASP A 89 -17.11 0.32 -4.66
CA ASP A 89 -15.78 -0.29 -4.80
C ASP A 89 -14.96 -0.17 -3.51
N ILE A 90 -15.31 -1.00 -2.52
CA ILE A 90 -14.62 -1.07 -1.21
C ILE A 90 -13.11 -1.31 -1.38
N LEU A 91 -12.74 -2.15 -2.35
CA LEU A 91 -11.34 -2.51 -2.59
C LEU A 91 -10.52 -1.29 -3.05
N LYS A 92 -11.06 -0.48 -3.96
CA LYS A 92 -10.39 0.76 -4.40
C LYS A 92 -10.29 1.77 -3.25
N PHE A 93 -11.36 1.91 -2.47
CA PHE A 93 -11.38 2.80 -1.30
C PHE A 93 -10.31 2.45 -0.26
N VAL A 94 -10.12 1.16 0.03
CA VAL A 94 -9.09 0.71 0.97
C VAL A 94 -7.69 0.98 0.42
N ILE A 95 -7.48 0.81 -0.88
CA ILE A 95 -6.19 1.05 -1.54
C ILE A 95 -5.84 2.53 -1.57
N ASP A 96 -6.80 3.39 -1.93
CA ASP A 96 -6.66 4.83 -1.84
C ASP A 96 -6.33 5.28 -0.41
N TYR A 97 -6.96 4.66 0.59
CA TYR A 97 -6.65 4.92 1.99
C TYR A 97 -5.21 4.54 2.35
N ILE A 98 -4.73 3.35 1.93
CA ILE A 98 -3.35 2.90 2.14
C ILE A 98 -2.35 3.89 1.51
N ILE A 99 -2.58 4.28 0.26
CA ILE A 99 -1.73 5.24 -0.47
C ILE A 99 -1.72 6.60 0.24
N ASN A 100 -2.89 7.08 0.69
CA ASN A 100 -2.99 8.35 1.39
C ASN A 100 -2.25 8.32 2.74
N LEU A 101 -2.42 7.24 3.52
CA LEU A 101 -1.73 7.07 4.79
C LEU A 101 -0.21 6.99 4.60
N PHE A 102 0.24 6.30 3.56
CA PHE A 102 1.66 6.27 3.16
C PHE A 102 2.20 7.66 2.78
N ASN A 103 1.47 8.45 2.00
CA ASN A 103 1.87 9.80 1.64
C ASN A 103 1.96 10.73 2.87
N ARG A 104 1.03 10.60 3.84
CA ARG A 104 1.10 11.32 5.11
C ARG A 104 2.31 10.89 5.93
N TYR A 105 2.58 9.59 6.02
CA TYR A 105 3.74 9.06 6.72
C TYR A 105 5.05 9.58 6.13
N LYS A 106 5.17 9.59 4.79
CA LYS A 106 6.29 10.22 4.08
C LYS A 106 6.41 11.69 4.44
N ALA A 107 5.33 12.48 4.30
CA ALA A 107 5.35 13.92 4.58
C ALA A 107 5.73 14.25 6.04
N SER A 108 5.30 13.46 7.00
CA SER A 108 5.69 13.61 8.41
C SER A 108 7.17 13.32 8.64
N ASN A 109 7.72 12.28 8.01
CA ASN A 109 9.13 11.95 8.12
C ASN A 109 10.05 12.96 7.40
N THR A 110 9.61 13.55 6.28
CA THR A 110 10.41 14.57 5.57
C THR A 110 10.45 15.91 6.32
N ARG A 111 9.47 16.23 7.18
CA ARG A 111 9.44 17.48 7.98
C ARG A 111 10.44 17.51 9.13
N VAL A 112 10.99 16.37 9.55
CA VAL A 112 11.99 16.29 10.63
C VAL A 112 13.39 16.68 10.13
N ILE A 113 13.62 16.70 8.81
CA ILE A 113 14.88 17.14 8.20
C ILE A 113 14.75 18.61 7.77
N TYR A 114 14.53 19.52 8.72
CA TYR A 114 14.83 20.93 8.47
C TYR A 114 15.38 21.62 9.73
N ILE A 115 16.70 21.83 9.68
CA ILE A 115 17.51 22.82 10.40
C ILE A 115 18.00 22.44 11.81
N SER A 116 19.13 21.73 11.85
CA SER A 116 20.19 22.07 12.83
C SER A 116 20.98 23.26 12.26
N ARG A 117 20.47 24.49 12.41
CA ARG A 117 21.29 25.70 12.24
C ARG A 117 22.06 25.83 13.53
N TRP A 118 23.33 25.46 13.49
CA TRP A 118 24.28 25.96 14.45
C TRP A 118 24.47 27.46 14.16
N ILE A 119 24.04 28.30 15.10
CA ILE A 119 24.50 29.69 15.30
C ILE A 119 25.00 29.75 16.73
#